data_AF-A0A1H3VTX1-F1
#
_entry.id   AF-A0A1H3VTX1-F1
#
_cell.length_a   1.000
_cell.length_b   1.000
_cell.length_c   1.000
_cell.angle_alpha   90.00
_cell.angle_beta   90.00
_cell.angle_gamma   90.00
#
_symmetry.space_group_name_H-M   'P 1'
#
loop_
_entity.id
_entity.type
_entity.pdbx_description
1 polymer ?
#
loop_
_entity_poly.entity_id
_entity_poly.type
_entity_poly.pdbx_seq_one_letter_code
_entity_poly.pdbx_strand_id
1 'polypeptide(L)'
;MALIRSESQAALNDLHVALKHSADNYRDAAEFLDDEPASEFFRKVAAERDSLAAEVEQAIRAENDLPSEPDRDLEAGEQLLHRLESLFAPDQTGEVIEQRRQDDLDLLAQIDGEELKALEQDYGELKASCRKKVTATVDALNDWNH
;
A
#
# COMPACT_ATOMS: atom_id res chain seq x y z
N MET A 1 -17.85 4.49 28.08
CA MET A 1 -16.96 5.67 27.90
C MET A 1 -16.62 5.71 26.43
N ALA A 2 -16.94 6.80 25.73
CA ALA A 2 -16.79 6.86 24.27
C ALA A 2 -15.30 6.79 23.93
N LEU A 3 -14.91 5.64 23.38
CA LEU A 3 -13.55 5.25 22.99
C LEU A 3 -13.24 5.86 21.61
N ILE A 4 -13.34 7.18 21.51
CA ILE A 4 -13.08 7.87 20.24
C ILE A 4 -11.56 7.99 20.09
N ARG A 5 -11.02 7.39 19.02
CA ARG A 5 -9.61 7.50 18.63
C ARG A 5 -9.22 8.98 18.48
N SER A 6 -7.98 9.32 18.84
CA SER A 6 -7.40 10.61 18.44
C SER A 6 -7.23 10.67 16.92
N GLU A 7 -7.08 11.87 16.37
CA GLU A 7 -6.82 12.05 14.94
C GLU A 7 -5.55 11.32 14.50
N SER A 8 -4.49 11.33 15.33
CA SER A 8 -3.25 10.58 15.06
C SER A 8 -3.45 9.06 15.12
N GLN A 9 -4.27 8.56 16.05
CA GLN A 9 -4.61 7.13 16.12
C GLN A 9 -5.41 6.69 14.89
N ALA A 10 -6.38 7.48 14.46
CA ALA A 10 -7.13 7.21 13.22
C ALA A 10 -6.17 7.20 12.01
N ALA A 11 -5.37 8.25 11.86
CA ALA A 11 -4.41 8.39 10.77
C ALA A 11 -3.36 7.26 10.72
N LEU A 12 -2.84 6.81 11.87
CA LEU A 12 -1.92 5.68 11.92
C LEU A 12 -2.61 4.38 11.46
N ASN A 13 -3.85 4.15 11.87
CA ASN A 13 -4.60 2.97 11.43
C ASN A 13 -4.90 3.02 9.93
N ASP A 14 -5.29 4.18 9.40
CA ASP A 14 -5.58 4.34 7.97
C ASP A 14 -4.32 4.10 7.13
N LEU A 15 -3.17 4.64 7.57
CA LEU A 15 -1.88 4.38 6.93
C LEU A 15 -1.48 2.90 7.02
N HIS A 16 -1.68 2.26 8.17
CA HIS A 16 -1.39 0.84 8.36
C HIS A 16 -2.22 -0.05 7.42
N VAL A 17 -3.53 0.20 7.36
CA VAL A 17 -4.45 -0.55 6.47
C VAL A 17 -4.07 -0.33 5.01
N ALA A 18 -3.80 0.90 4.60
CA ALA A 18 -3.41 1.21 3.22
C ALA A 18 -2.08 0.52 2.81
N LEU A 19 -1.11 0.45 3.71
CA LEU A 19 0.16 -0.26 3.47
C LEU A 19 -0.03 -1.77 3.35
N LYS A 20 -0.87 -2.38 4.21
CA LYS A 20 -1.19 -3.82 4.12
C LYS A 20 -1.93 -4.14 2.83
N HIS A 21 -2.92 -3.33 2.47
CA HIS A 21 -3.65 -3.50 1.20
C HIS A 21 -2.71 -3.40 -0.01
N SER A 22 -1.80 -2.40 -0.02
CA SER A 22 -0.75 -2.28 -1.05
C SER A 22 0.14 -3.53 -1.12
N ALA A 23 0.58 -4.06 0.03
CA ALA A 23 1.39 -5.28 0.08
C ALA A 23 0.65 -6.49 -0.51
N ASP A 24 -0.62 -6.66 -0.16
CA ASP A 24 -1.47 -7.75 -0.64
C ASP A 24 -1.70 -7.64 -2.15
N ASN A 25 -1.93 -6.44 -2.67
CA ASN A 25 -2.07 -6.18 -4.11
C ASN A 25 -0.81 -6.49 -4.91
N TYR A 26 0.38 -6.21 -4.37
CA TYR A 26 1.64 -6.61 -5.02
C TYR A 26 1.88 -8.12 -4.94
N ARG A 27 1.56 -8.75 -3.81
CA ARG A 27 1.70 -10.19 -3.64
C ARG A 27 0.79 -10.94 -4.61
N ASP A 28 -0.45 -10.45 -4.72
CA ASP A 28 -1.43 -10.94 -5.67
C ASP A 28 -0.90 -10.86 -7.11
N ALA A 29 -0.46 -9.68 -7.55
CA ALA A 29 0.10 -9.46 -8.88
C ALA A 29 1.27 -10.41 -9.18
N ALA A 30 2.13 -10.68 -8.20
CA ALA A 30 3.28 -11.57 -8.35
C ALA A 30 2.95 -13.07 -8.39
N GLU A 31 1.72 -13.47 -8.04
CA GLU A 31 1.29 -14.87 -8.07
C GLU A 31 0.78 -15.30 -9.45
N PHE A 32 0.26 -14.37 -10.25
CA PHE A 32 -0.38 -14.71 -11.53
C PHE A 32 0.33 -14.16 -12.77
N LEU A 33 1.32 -13.28 -12.62
CA LEU A 33 2.13 -12.82 -13.75
C LEU A 33 3.11 -13.91 -14.20
N ASP A 34 3.18 -14.13 -15.51
CA ASP A 34 4.17 -15.03 -16.13
C ASP A 34 5.55 -14.36 -16.30
N ASP A 35 5.64 -13.04 -16.15
CA ASP A 35 6.89 -12.28 -16.19
C ASP A 35 7.62 -12.41 -14.84
N GLU A 36 8.67 -13.23 -14.82
CA GLU A 36 9.43 -13.49 -13.59
C GLU A 36 10.16 -12.24 -13.06
N PRO A 37 10.86 -11.43 -13.87
CA PRO A 37 11.42 -10.15 -13.40
C PRO A 37 10.38 -9.23 -12.74
N ALA A 38 9.16 -9.15 -13.28
CA ALA A 38 8.10 -8.31 -12.72
C ALA A 38 7.58 -8.89 -11.41
N SER A 39 7.39 -10.21 -11.39
CA SER A 39 6.95 -10.96 -10.21
C SER A 39 7.96 -10.85 -9.05
N GLU A 40 9.26 -10.97 -9.32
CA GLU A 40 10.31 -10.76 -8.31
C GLU A 40 10.31 -9.32 -7.77
N PHE A 41 10.15 -8.33 -8.66
CA PHE A 41 10.03 -6.94 -8.26
C PHE A 41 8.81 -6.71 -7.36
N PHE A 42 7.64 -7.23 -7.72
CA PHE A 42 6.42 -7.10 -6.92
C PHE A 42 6.53 -7.80 -5.56
N ARG A 43 7.13 -9.00 -5.48
CA ARG A 43 7.40 -9.66 -4.18
C ARG A 43 8.29 -8.80 -3.29
N LYS A 44 9.30 -8.14 -3.88
CA LYS A 44 10.18 -7.23 -3.15
C LYS A 44 9.41 -6.02 -2.62
N VAL A 45 8.58 -5.40 -3.44
CA VAL A 45 7.74 -4.25 -3.03
C VAL A 45 6.77 -4.67 -1.92
N ALA A 46 6.11 -5.82 -2.04
CA ALA A 46 5.23 -6.35 -1.00
C ALA A 46 5.96 -6.49 0.35
N ALA A 47 7.18 -7.04 0.36
CA ALA A 47 7.99 -7.17 1.57
C ALA A 47 8.42 -5.80 2.16
N GLU A 48 8.68 -4.81 1.31
CA GLU A 48 8.96 -3.43 1.75
C GLU A 48 7.72 -2.78 2.38
N ARG A 49 6.52 -3.01 1.82
CA ARG A 49 5.25 -2.55 2.38
C ARG A 49 4.93 -3.23 3.71
N ASP A 50 5.15 -4.54 3.83
CA ASP A 50 5.00 -5.28 5.08
C ASP A 50 5.93 -4.71 6.18
N SER A 51 7.16 -4.36 5.82
CA SER A 51 8.13 -3.76 6.75
C SER A 51 7.65 -2.39 7.25
N LEU A 52 7.14 -1.54 6.36
CA LEU A 52 6.54 -0.25 6.72
C LEU A 52 5.29 -0.43 7.59
N ALA A 53 4.41 -1.35 7.23
CA ALA A 53 3.22 -1.65 8.02
C ALA A 53 3.59 -2.09 9.44
N ALA A 54 4.64 -2.90 9.61
CA ALA A 54 5.15 -3.29 10.92
C ALA A 54 5.71 -2.11 11.74
N GLU A 55 6.32 -1.10 11.09
CA GLU A 55 6.75 0.14 11.75
C GLU A 55 5.54 0.97 12.22
N VAL A 56 4.51 1.09 11.38
CA VAL A 56 3.25 1.78 11.74
C VAL A 56 2.49 1.03 12.83
N GLU A 57 2.48 -0.30 12.80
CA GLU A 57 1.86 -1.12 13.84
C GLU A 57 2.53 -0.88 15.21
N GLN A 58 3.85 -0.75 15.25
CA GLN A 58 4.57 -0.42 16.48
C GLN A 58 4.17 0.96 17.00
N ALA A 59 3.97 1.95 16.12
CA ALA A 59 3.48 3.27 16.50
C ALA A 59 2.05 3.21 17.07
N ILE A 60 1.14 2.45 16.44
CA ILE A 60 -0.24 2.24 16.93
C ILE A 60 -0.23 1.66 18.34
N ARG A 61 0.60 0.62 18.56
CA ARG A 61 0.73 -0.03 19.87
C ARG A 61 1.31 0.90 20.93
N ALA A 62 2.24 1.79 20.56
CA ALA A 62 2.80 2.80 21.47
C ALA A 62 1.74 3.83 21.93
N GLU A 63 0.74 4.11 21.09
CA GLU A 63 -0.43 4.94 21.42
C GLU A 63 -1.49 4.20 22.27
N ASN A 64 -1.20 2.98 22.74
CA ASN A 64 -2.15 2.10 23.43
C ASN A 64 -3.41 1.78 22.60
N ASP A 65 -3.31 1.80 21.28
CA ASP A 65 -4.38 1.38 20.35
C ASP A 65 -4.05 0.01 19.75
N LEU A 66 -5.04 -0.61 19.11
CA LEU A 66 -4.90 -1.88 18.40
C LEU A 66 -4.92 -1.63 16.89
N PRO A 67 -4.00 -2.25 16.13
CA PRO A 67 -3.95 -2.09 14.68
C PRO A 67 -5.20 -2.66 14.02
N SER A 68 -5.81 -1.88 13.14
CA SER A 68 -6.85 -2.33 12.23
C SER A 68 -6.27 -3.28 11.18
N GLU A 69 -7.04 -4.31 10.80
CA GLU A 69 -6.76 -5.10 9.60
C GLU A 69 -7.60 -4.59 8.43
N PRO A 70 -7.13 -4.77 7.18
CA PRO A 70 -7.97 -4.55 6.02
C PRO A 70 -9.22 -5.46 6.01
N ASP A 71 -10.25 -5.04 5.28
CA ASP A 71 -11.48 -5.82 5.09
C ASP A 71 -11.27 -6.88 4.00
N ARG A 72 -11.01 -8.12 4.42
CA ARG A 72 -10.69 -9.24 3.52
C ARG A 72 -11.78 -9.54 2.49
N ASP A 73 -13.05 -9.31 2.81
CA ASP A 73 -14.14 -9.62 1.89
C ASP A 73 -14.19 -8.57 0.76
N LEU A 74 -13.90 -7.31 1.09
CA LEU A 74 -13.77 -6.22 0.10
C LEU A 74 -12.54 -6.44 -0.79
N GLU A 75 -11.37 -6.68 -0.18
CA GLU A 75 -10.10 -6.86 -0.90
C GLU A 75 -10.15 -8.06 -1.86
N ALA A 76 -10.71 -9.19 -1.43
CA ALA A 76 -10.84 -10.36 -2.30
C ALA A 76 -11.71 -10.08 -3.53
N GLY A 77 -12.73 -9.21 -3.39
CA GLY A 77 -13.56 -8.76 -4.50
C GLY A 77 -12.80 -7.88 -5.49
N GLU A 78 -12.04 -6.91 -4.99
CA GLU A 78 -11.23 -5.99 -5.81
C GLU A 78 -10.12 -6.75 -6.56
N GLN A 79 -9.38 -7.63 -5.86
CA GLN A 79 -8.36 -8.48 -6.47
C GLN A 79 -8.93 -9.36 -7.58
N LEU A 80 -10.10 -9.97 -7.37
CA LEU A 80 -10.75 -10.78 -8.39
C LEU A 80 -11.11 -9.96 -9.64
N LEU A 81 -11.66 -8.75 -9.47
CA LEU A 81 -11.99 -7.86 -10.58
C LEU A 81 -10.75 -7.45 -11.36
N HIS A 82 -9.69 -7.04 -10.67
CA HIS A 82 -8.42 -6.64 -11.27
C HIS A 82 -7.78 -7.78 -12.06
N ARG A 83 -7.72 -8.99 -11.49
CA ARG A 83 -7.23 -10.18 -12.20
C ARG A 83 -8.04 -10.45 -13.47
N LEU A 84 -9.38 -10.33 -13.41
CA LEU A 84 -10.22 -10.55 -14.58
C LEU A 84 -9.93 -9.53 -15.69
N GLU A 85 -9.76 -8.25 -15.35
CA GLU A 85 -9.42 -7.21 -16.32
C GLU A 85 -8.07 -7.48 -16.98
N SER A 86 -7.03 -7.83 -16.21
CA SER A 86 -5.69 -8.10 -16.74
C SER A 86 -5.62 -9.38 -17.59
N LEU A 87 -6.39 -10.42 -17.27
CA LEU A 87 -6.38 -11.69 -18.03
C LEU A 87 -6.84 -11.55 -19.49
N PHE A 88 -7.63 -10.52 -19.80
CA PHE A 88 -8.08 -10.23 -21.16
C PHE A 88 -7.22 -9.17 -21.87
N ALA A 89 -6.20 -8.64 -21.21
CA ALA A 89 -5.32 -7.63 -21.77
C ALA A 89 -4.33 -8.25 -22.80
N PRO A 90 -4.06 -7.57 -23.94
CA PRO A 90 -3.07 -8.02 -24.92
C PRO A 90 -1.63 -8.04 -24.38
N ASP A 91 -1.34 -7.14 -23.43
CA ASP A 91 -0.09 -7.04 -22.68
C ASP A 91 -0.42 -7.05 -21.18
N GLN A 92 -0.53 -8.26 -20.63
CA GLN A 92 -0.91 -8.47 -19.24
C GLN A 92 0.07 -7.81 -18.27
N THR A 93 1.38 -7.91 -18.53
CA THR A 93 2.40 -7.34 -17.66
C THR A 93 2.34 -5.82 -17.64
N GLY A 94 2.25 -5.18 -18.82
CA GLY A 94 2.12 -3.73 -18.93
C GLY A 94 0.88 -3.19 -18.22
N GLU A 95 -0.27 -3.85 -18.37
CA GLU A 95 -1.51 -3.44 -17.70
C GLU A 95 -1.41 -3.55 -16.19
N VAL A 96 -0.84 -4.64 -15.66
CA VAL A 96 -0.66 -4.81 -14.21
C VAL A 96 0.34 -3.80 -13.65
N ILE A 97 1.41 -3.48 -14.37
CA ILE A 97 2.38 -2.45 -13.98
C ILE A 97 1.69 -1.09 -13.89
N GLU A 98 0.89 -0.73 -14.89
CA GLU A 98 0.18 0.55 -14.91
C GLU A 98 -0.86 0.64 -13.78
N GLN A 99 -1.58 -0.46 -13.52
CA GLN A 99 -2.51 -0.54 -12.41
C GLN A 99 -1.82 -0.35 -11.07
N ARG A 100 -0.72 -1.09 -10.81
CA ARG A 100 0.05 -0.94 -9.58
C ARG A 100 0.65 0.45 -9.44
N ARG A 101 1.04 1.08 -10.54
CA ARG A 101 1.51 2.47 -10.54
C ARG A 101 0.40 3.44 -10.14
N GLN A 102 -0.81 3.25 -10.66
CA GLN A 102 -1.95 4.08 -10.29
C GLN A 102 -2.33 3.89 -8.81
N ASP A 103 -2.35 2.66 -8.31
CA ASP A 103 -2.62 2.38 -6.89
C ASP A 103 -1.58 3.05 -5.96
N ASP A 104 -0.30 3.01 -6.32
CA ASP A 104 0.76 3.67 -5.54
C ASP A 104 0.68 5.21 -5.62
N LEU A 105 0.19 5.77 -6.72
CA LEU A 105 -0.10 7.21 -6.82
C LEU A 105 -1.27 7.60 -5.92
N ASP A 106 -2.31 6.78 -5.85
CA ASP A 106 -3.46 7.00 -4.97
C ASP A 106 -3.04 6.88 -3.50
N LEU A 107 -2.17 5.92 -3.16
CA LEU A 107 -1.54 5.82 -1.85
C LEU A 107 -0.70 7.06 -1.50
N LEU A 108 0.08 7.59 -2.45
CA LEU A 108 0.81 8.85 -2.24
C LEU A 108 -0.13 10.02 -1.98
N ALA A 109 -1.23 10.11 -2.73
CA ALA A 109 -2.24 11.14 -2.53
C ALA A 109 -2.88 11.03 -1.13
N GLN A 110 -3.13 9.81 -0.64
CA GLN A 110 -3.60 9.58 0.73
C GLN A 110 -2.55 10.00 1.77
N ILE A 111 -1.28 9.62 1.58
CA ILE A 111 -0.16 10.02 2.46
C ILE A 111 -0.02 11.54 2.53
N ASP A 112 -0.12 12.24 1.39
CA ASP A 112 -0.02 13.71 1.33
C ASP A 112 -1.35 14.40 1.70
N GLY A 113 -2.42 13.63 1.94
CA GLY A 113 -3.77 14.11 2.22
C GLY A 113 -3.97 14.69 3.62
N GLU A 114 -5.11 15.36 3.81
CA GLU A 114 -5.44 16.02 5.08
C GLU A 114 -5.63 15.05 6.24
N GLU A 115 -6.16 13.86 5.97
CA GLU A 115 -6.41 12.80 6.95
C GLU A 115 -5.12 12.37 7.66
N LEU A 116 -3.99 12.37 6.94
CA LEU A 116 -2.67 12.01 7.47
C LEU A 116 -1.82 13.22 7.91
N LYS A 117 -2.38 14.45 7.93
CA LYS A 117 -1.68 15.62 8.50
C LYS A 117 -1.46 15.50 10.00
N ALA A 118 -2.35 14.81 10.71
CA ALA A 118 -2.22 14.59 12.15
C ALA A 118 -0.91 13.86 12.52
N LEU A 119 -0.33 13.10 11.58
CA LEU A 119 0.95 12.42 11.78
C LEU A 119 2.16 13.35 11.72
N GLU A 120 2.05 14.57 11.18
CA GLU A 120 3.21 15.45 10.97
C GLU A 120 3.86 15.91 12.28
N GLN A 121 3.09 15.97 13.36
CA GLN A 121 3.56 16.44 14.65
C GLN A 121 4.43 15.38 15.38
N ASP A 122 3.91 14.17 15.53
CA ASP A 122 4.53 13.14 16.38
C ASP A 122 5.13 11.97 15.57
N TYR A 123 4.70 11.80 14.31
CA TYR A 123 5.05 10.69 13.42
C TYR A 123 5.57 11.16 12.05
N GLY A 124 6.05 12.40 11.95
CA GLY A 124 6.43 13.02 10.68
C GLY A 124 7.55 12.29 9.95
N GLU A 125 8.52 11.74 10.70
CA GLU A 125 9.60 10.92 10.13
C GLU A 125 9.07 9.60 9.53
N LEU A 126 8.12 8.95 10.20
CA LEU A 126 7.48 7.72 9.74
C LEU A 126 6.65 7.98 8.48
N LYS A 127 5.85 9.05 8.48
CA LYS A 127 5.09 9.53 7.30
C LYS A 127 6.04 9.80 6.12
N ALA A 128 7.14 10.51 6.37
CA ALA A 128 8.14 10.83 5.34
C ALA A 128 8.86 9.57 4.81
N SER A 129 9.16 8.60 5.66
CA SER A 129 9.75 7.31 5.28
C SER A 129 8.82 6.52 4.36
N CYS A 130 7.53 6.41 4.72
CA CYS A 130 6.51 5.78 3.90
C CYS A 130 6.42 6.47 2.54
N ARG A 131 6.23 7.79 2.53
CA ARG A 131 6.16 8.60 1.32
C ARG A 131 7.35 8.36 0.40
N LYS A 132 8.58 8.44 0.94
CA LYS A 132 9.81 8.26 0.16
C LYS A 132 9.88 6.88 -0.50
N LYS A 133 9.50 5.83 0.22
CA LYS A 133 9.52 4.46 -0.31
C LYS A 133 8.45 4.25 -1.37
N VAL A 134 7.24 4.79 -1.17
CA VAL A 134 6.17 4.71 -2.18
C VAL A 134 6.56 5.48 -3.44
N THR A 135 7.12 6.70 -3.32
CA THR A 135 7.64 7.45 -4.47
C THR A 135 8.72 6.67 -5.23
N ALA A 136 9.66 6.04 -4.52
CA ALA A 136 10.69 5.22 -5.16
C ALA A 136 10.10 4.01 -5.92
N THR A 137 9.00 3.44 -5.43
CA THR A 137 8.27 2.37 -6.15
C THR A 137 7.64 2.91 -7.43
N VAL A 138 6.95 4.06 -7.38
CA VAL A 138 6.38 4.71 -8.57
C VAL A 138 7.45 5.03 -9.61
N ASP A 139 8.59 5.57 -9.19
CA ASP A 139 9.71 5.87 -10.07
C ASP A 139 10.23 4.59 -10.74
N ALA A 140 10.39 3.50 -9.98
CA ALA A 140 10.80 2.21 -10.54
C ALA A 140 9.78 1.65 -11.54
N LEU A 141 8.47 1.79 -11.28
CA LEU A 141 7.41 1.37 -12.21
C LEU A 141 7.39 2.20 -13.50
N ASN A 142 7.73 3.49 -13.43
CA ASN A 142 7.86 4.32 -14.63
C ASN A 142 9.00 3.85 -15.53
N ASP A 143 10.12 3.44 -14.93
CA ASP A 143 11.30 2.96 -15.65
C ASP A 143 11.08 1.59 -16.33
N TRP A 144 10.03 0.86 -15.94
CA TRP A 144 9.64 -0.43 -16.54
C TRP A 144 8.91 -0.30 -17.89
N ASN A 145 8.33 0.87 -18.19
CA ASN A 145 7.55 1.13 -19.40
C ASN A 145 8.39 1.68 -20.58
N HIS A 146 9.71 1.49 -20.58
CA HIS A 146 10.65 1.98 -21.63
C HIS A 146 11.54 0.92 -22.24
#